data_AF-A0A3N4K023-F1
#
_entry.id   AF-A0A3N4K023-F1
#
_cell.length_a   1.000
_cell.length_b   1.000
_cell.length_c   1.000
_cell.angle_alpha   90.00
_cell.angle_beta   90.00
_cell.angle_gamma   90.00
#
_symmetry.space_group_name_H-M   'P 1'
#
loop_
_entity.id
_entity.type
_entity.pdbx_description
1 polymer ?
#
loop_
_entity_poly.entity_id
_entity_poly.type
_entity_poly.pdbx_seq_one_letter_code
_entity_poly.pdbx_strand_id
1 'polypeptide(L)'
;MFKFILKSENKLVRLKYYMERKEWGIDEWRNYSFTDEMSIEVDGLFGLNLVWREKKETWHDDCIECKKKQGESMMCWGMIRWGWKEPFYV
;
A
#
# COMPACT_ATOMS: atom_id res chain seq x y z
N MET A 1 14.07 -3.21 12.13
CA MET A 1 12.62 -3.15 12.46
C MET A 1 12.17 -1.70 12.34
N PHE A 2 11.31 -1.38 11.37
CA PHE A 2 10.82 -0.01 11.19
C PHE A 2 9.75 0.26 12.27
N LYS A 3 10.06 1.10 13.26
CA LYS A 3 9.10 1.47 14.30
C LYS A 3 8.38 2.72 13.84
N PHE A 4 7.11 2.61 13.45
CA PHE A 4 6.29 3.78 13.17
C PHE A 4 6.21 4.64 14.44
N ILE A 5 6.82 5.81 14.39
CA ILE A 5 6.79 6.76 15.51
C ILE A 5 5.52 7.60 15.37
N LEU A 6 4.45 7.14 16.02
CA LEU A 6 3.25 7.95 16.16
C LEU A 6 3.48 8.97 17.27
N LYS A 7 3.47 10.26 16.92
CA LYS A 7 3.56 11.36 17.89
C LYS A 7 2.40 11.31 18.90
N SER A 8 2.61 11.88 20.08
CA SER A 8 1.60 11.98 21.15
C SER A 8 0.28 12.59 20.65
N GLU A 9 0.38 13.62 19.84
CA GLU A 9 -0.77 14.36 19.32
C GLU A 9 -1.58 13.48 18.36
N ASN A 10 -0.89 12.74 17.49
CA ASN A 10 -1.53 11.82 16.56
C ASN A 10 -2.22 10.64 17.26
N LYS A 11 -1.74 10.24 18.45
CA LYS A 11 -2.45 9.25 19.28
C LYS A 11 -3.78 9.79 19.79
N LEU A 12 -3.81 11.04 20.25
CA LEU A 12 -5.04 11.68 20.74
C LEU A 12 -6.06 11.87 19.62
N VAL A 13 -5.61 12.31 18.43
CA VAL A 13 -6.48 12.47 17.26
C VAL A 13 -7.10 11.12 16.85
N ARG A 14 -6.29 10.05 16.80
CA ARG A 14 -6.79 8.70 16.47
C ARG A 14 -7.73 8.15 17.53
N LEU A 15 -7.44 8.39 18.82
CA LEU A 15 -8.32 7.98 19.92
C LEU A 15 -9.67 8.69 19.86
N LYS A 16 -9.67 10.00 19.61
CA LYS A 16 -10.91 10.77 19.42
C LYS A 16 -11.72 10.25 18.23
N TYR A 17 -11.08 10.06 17.07
CA TYR A 17 -11.72 9.52 15.88
C TYR A 17 -12.40 8.16 16.14
N TYR A 18 -11.71 7.26 16.87
CA TYR A 18 -12.25 5.98 17.30
C TYR A 18 -13.44 6.15 18.26
N MET A 19 -13.27 6.94 19.32
CA MET A 19 -14.31 7.09 20.36
C MET A 19 -15.62 7.64 19.80
N GLU A 20 -15.56 8.56 18.82
CA GLU A 20 -16.73 9.11 18.12
C GLU A 20 -17.49 8.08 17.29
N ARG A 21 -16.84 6.98 16.89
CA ARG A 21 -17.36 5.99 15.93
C ARG A 21 -17.40 4.57 16.49
N LYS A 22 -17.12 4.39 17.78
CA LYS A 22 -16.97 3.07 18.41
C LYS A 22 -18.26 2.25 18.43
N GLU A 23 -19.40 2.93 18.44
CA GLU A 23 -20.74 2.31 18.42
C GLU A 23 -21.33 2.21 17.00
N TRP A 24 -20.59 2.62 15.95
CA TRP A 24 -21.10 2.58 14.59
C TRP A 24 -21.33 1.14 14.13
N GLY A 25 -22.54 0.89 13.61
CA GLY A 25 -22.92 -0.33 12.96
C GLY A 25 -22.63 -0.30 11.46
N ILE A 26 -23.10 -1.33 10.78
CA ILE A 26 -22.90 -1.49 9.33
C ILE A 26 -23.57 -0.35 8.56
N ASP A 27 -24.71 0.17 9.02
CA ASP A 27 -25.47 1.17 8.28
C ASP A 27 -24.78 2.55 8.27
N GLU A 28 -24.09 2.93 9.35
CA GLU A 28 -23.26 4.13 9.35
C GLU A 28 -22.08 3.99 8.39
N TRP A 29 -21.36 2.85 8.42
CA TRP A 29 -20.22 2.60 7.54
C TRP A 29 -20.61 2.51 6.06
N ARG A 30 -21.81 2.03 5.76
CA ARG A 30 -22.34 1.94 4.39
C ARG A 30 -22.44 3.29 3.68
N ASN A 31 -22.69 4.35 4.45
CA ASN A 31 -22.83 5.70 3.92
C ASN A 31 -21.48 6.42 3.74
N TYR A 32 -20.38 5.79 4.16
CA TYR A 32 -19.04 6.33 3.97
C TYR A 32 -18.42 5.87 2.66
N SER A 33 -17.71 6.81 2.03
CA SER A 33 -16.83 6.52 0.91
C SER A 33 -15.39 6.72 1.34
N PHE A 34 -14.52 5.78 0.97
CA PHE A 34 -13.09 5.84 1.23
C PHE A 34 -12.38 6.19 -0.07
N THR A 35 -11.43 7.12 0.01
CA THR A 35 -10.58 7.51 -1.12
C THR A 35 -9.13 7.38 -0.70
N ASP A 36 -8.27 7.04 -1.64
CA ASP A 36 -6.83 7.03 -1.43
C ASP A 36 -6.09 7.16 -2.76
N GLU A 37 -4.86 7.61 -2.70
CA GLU A 37 -3.91 7.53 -3.80
C GLU A 37 -3.01 6.30 -3.64
N MET A 38 -2.75 5.58 -4.74
CA MET A 38 -1.77 4.50 -4.75
C MET A 38 -0.84 4.60 -5.94
N SER A 39 0.42 4.20 -5.75
CA SER A 39 1.40 4.03 -6.82
C SER A 39 1.43 2.56 -7.24
N ILE A 40 1.17 2.28 -8.51
CA ILE A 40 1.30 0.96 -9.11
C ILE A 40 2.59 0.96 -9.93
N GLU A 41 3.53 0.10 -9.58
CA GLU A 41 4.78 0.00 -10.34
C GLU A 41 4.63 -0.90 -11.57
N VAL A 42 5.19 -0.45 -12.67
CA VAL A 42 5.37 -1.26 -13.88
C VAL A 42 6.66 -2.07 -13.69
N ASP A 43 6.62 -3.36 -14.05
CA ASP A 43 7.75 -4.31 -13.95
C ASP A 43 8.21 -4.72 -12.53
N GLY A 44 7.38 -4.53 -11.50
CA GLY A 44 7.59 -5.19 -10.20
C GLY A 44 8.93 -4.89 -9.54
N LEU A 45 9.37 -3.63 -9.60
CA LEU A 45 10.65 -3.20 -9.03
C LEU A 45 10.62 -3.16 -7.49
N PHE A 46 9.44 -3.19 -6.88
CA PHE A 46 9.25 -3.48 -5.47
C PHE A 46 9.21 -4.98 -5.18
N GLY A 47 10.14 -5.41 -4.33
CA GLY A 47 10.21 -6.77 -3.81
C GLY A 47 11.40 -7.54 -4.34
N LEU A 48 11.54 -8.78 -3.88
CA LEU A 48 12.59 -9.69 -4.34
C LEU A 48 12.19 -10.24 -5.72
N ASN A 49 12.87 -9.81 -6.77
CA ASN A 49 12.76 -10.45 -8.08
C ASN A 49 13.57 -11.75 -8.07
N LEU A 50 12.88 -12.89 -8.07
CA LEU A 50 13.49 -14.21 -8.14
C LEU A 50 13.76 -14.56 -9.60
N VAL A 51 15.03 -14.77 -9.94
CA VAL A 51 15.44 -15.34 -11.22
C VAL A 51 15.59 -16.85 -11.10
N TRP A 52 15.23 -17.58 -12.15
CA TRP A 52 15.41 -19.03 -12.21
C TRP A 52 16.81 -19.37 -12.69
N ARG A 53 17.40 -20.43 -12.15
CA ARG A 53 18.74 -20.93 -12.50
C ARG A 53 18.70 -22.43 -12.77
N GLU A 54 19.36 -22.88 -13.83
CA GLU A 54 19.55 -24.31 -14.08
C GLU A 54 20.57 -24.93 -13.10
N LYS A 55 20.43 -26.23 -12.79
CA LYS A 55 21.31 -26.91 -11.82
C LYS A 55 22.81 -26.86 -12.16
N LYS A 56 23.17 -26.60 -13.42
CA LYS A 56 24.55 -26.57 -13.92
C LYS A 56 25.14 -25.16 -13.99
N GLU A 57 24.35 -24.11 -13.77
CA GLU A 57 24.83 -22.74 -13.85
C GLU A 57 25.57 -22.34 -12.57
N THR A 58 26.77 -21.80 -12.74
CA THR A 58 27.58 -21.27 -11.65
C THR A 58 26.88 -20.08 -11.00
N TRP A 59 26.99 -19.96 -9.68
CA TRP A 59 26.49 -18.78 -8.96
C TRP A 59 27.37 -17.58 -9.31
N HIS A 60 26.79 -16.52 -9.85
CA HIS A 60 27.45 -15.24 -10.06
C HIS A 60 26.98 -14.25 -8.99
N ASP A 61 27.90 -13.53 -8.36
CA ASP A 61 27.56 -12.53 -7.33
C ASP A 61 26.70 -11.38 -7.89
N ASP A 62 26.72 -11.17 -9.21
CA ASP A 62 25.84 -10.25 -9.93
C ASP A 62 24.35 -10.63 -9.87
N CYS A 63 24.01 -11.84 -9.40
CA CYS A 63 22.63 -12.28 -9.19
C CYS A 63 21.95 -11.63 -7.97
N ILE A 64 22.70 -10.93 -7.11
CA ILE A 64 22.16 -10.14 -6.00
C ILE A 64 22.56 -8.68 -6.21
N GLU A 65 21.74 -7.92 -6.93
CA GLU A 65 21.97 -6.50 -7.11
C GLU A 65 20.89 -5.67 -6.39
N CYS A 66 21.32 -4.65 -5.65
CA CYS A 66 20.43 -3.63 -5.10
C CYS A 66 20.00 -2.69 -6.24
N LYS A 67 18.89 -3.02 -6.93
CA LYS A 67 18.33 -2.08 -7.91
C LYS A 67 17.91 -0.78 -7.22
N LYS A 68 18.46 0.33 -7.71
CA LYS A 68 18.02 1.69 -7.34
C LYS A 68 16.60 1.88 -7.87
N LYS A 69 15.72 2.46 -7.04
CA LYS A 69 14.31 2.75 -7.38
C LYS A 69 14.23 3.75 -8.55
N GLN A 70 14.24 3.26 -9.77
CA GLN A 70 14.01 4.04 -11.00
C GLN A 70 13.00 3.33 -11.90
N GLY A 71 11.96 2.77 -11.28
CA GLY A 71 10.84 2.19 -12.00
C GLY A 71 9.88 3.24 -12.50
N GLU A 72 9.28 2.96 -13.65
CA GLU A 72 8.06 3.65 -14.03
C GLU A 72 6.95 3.20 -13.07
N SER A 73 6.23 4.17 -12.53
CA SER A 73 5.04 3.92 -11.75
C SER A 73 3.89 4.79 -12.23
N MET A 74 2.69 4.26 -12.12
CA MET A 74 1.45 4.96 -12.36
C MET A 74 0.84 5.32 -11.02
N MET A 75 0.65 6.62 -10.78
CA MET A 75 -0.16 7.09 -9.67
C MET A 75 -1.61 6.95 -10.05
N CYS A 76 -2.44 6.38 -9.19
CA CYS A 76 -3.87 6.39 -9.37
C CYS A 76 -4.57 6.89 -8.12
N TRP A 77 -5.71 7.52 -8.33
CA TRP A 77 -6.67 7.87 -7.30
C TRP A 77 -7.88 6.97 -7.44
N GLY A 78 -8.38 6.45 -6.33
CA GLY A 78 -9.58 5.63 -6.33
C GLY A 78 -10.50 5.97 -5.18
N MET A 79 -11.79 5.73 -5.40
CA MET A 79 -12.81 5.75 -4.37
C MET A 79 -13.54 4.41 -4.31
N ILE A 80 -13.91 4.00 -3.10
CA ILE A 80 -14.74 2.81 -2.84
C ILE A 80 -15.80 3.16 -1.81
N ARG A 81 -16.99 2.56 -1.97
CA ARG A 81 -18.03 2.57 -0.93
C ARG A 81 -18.61 1.16 -0.78
N TRP A 82 -19.46 0.96 0.22
CA TRP A 82 -20.07 -0.34 0.45
C TRP A 82 -20.80 -0.86 -0.80
N GLY A 83 -20.34 -1.99 -1.33
CA GLY A 83 -20.96 -2.66 -2.48
C GLY A 83 -20.71 -2.00 -3.84
N TRP A 84 -19.90 -0.93 -3.92
CA TRP A 84 -19.65 -0.23 -5.19
C TRP A 84 -18.19 0.22 -5.32
N LYS A 85 -17.66 0.04 -6.54
CA LYS A 85 -16.44 0.72 -6.98
C LYS A 85 -16.85 2.09 -7.53
N GLU A 86 -16.27 3.15 -6.99
CA GLU A 86 -16.49 4.53 -7.40
C GLU A 86 -15.42 4.93 -8.43
N PRO A 87 -15.32 6.19 -8.89
CA PRO A 87 -14.38 6.55 -9.94
C PRO A 87 -12.93 6.19 -9.62
N PHE A 88 -12.20 5.84 -10.67
CA PHE A 88 -10.79 5.47 -10.63
C PHE A 88 -10.07 6.24 -11.73
N TYR A 89 -9.07 7.03 -11.34
CA TYR A 89 -8.28 7.87 -12.23
C TYR A 89 -6.82 7.42 -12.18
N VAL A 90 -6.18 7.35 -13.33
CA VAL A 90 -4.74 7.12 -13.53
C VAL A 90 -4.15 8.41 -14.07
#